data_AF-A0A7J9SMB3-F1
#
_entry.id   AF-A0A7J9SMB3-F1
#
_cell.length_a   1.000
_cell.length_b   1.000
_cell.length_c   1.000
_cell.angle_alpha   90.00
_cell.angle_beta   90.00
_cell.angle_gamma   90.00
#
_symmetry.space_group_name_H-M   'P 1'
#
loop_
_entity.id
_entity.type
_entity.pdbx_description
1 polymer ?
#
loop_
_entity_poly.entity_id
_entity_poly.type
_entity_poly.pdbx_seq_one_letter_code
_entity_poly.pdbx_strand_id
1 'polypeptide(L)'
;MTHKHDQSNRDDVRPGDKLNPSTVYRQLKRIGDAAGVDKPVNAHNFRHYFVTVCKRDYGMDNDTVKHLIGHDPDSKVMERTYAHLTDEDHIEAAEVAQGLRDPEEDSPLTPPVCDHCGEPLEGDWKSCPYCGLVYSPDAKEAEERVEADVKADYRDTDPEDTDT
;
A
#
# COMPACT_ATOMS: atom_id res chain seq x y z
N MET A 1 -3.32 24.95 -14.57
CA MET A 1 -2.02 25.64 -14.38
C MET A 1 -1.67 25.58 -12.90
N THR A 2 -0.81 24.66 -12.49
CA THR A 2 -0.28 24.66 -11.12
C THR A 2 0.71 25.80 -11.01
N HIS A 3 0.38 26.83 -10.23
CA HIS A 3 1.32 27.88 -9.88
C HIS A 3 2.50 27.21 -9.17
N LYS A 4 3.65 27.09 -9.86
CA LYS A 4 4.92 26.81 -9.19
C LYS A 4 5.14 27.98 -8.24
N HIS A 5 4.88 27.78 -6.96
CA HIS A 5 5.25 28.75 -5.95
C HIS A 5 6.75 28.95 -6.04
N ASP A 6 7.17 30.14 -6.46
CA ASP A 6 8.57 30.50 -6.48
C ASP A 6 9.10 30.48 -5.03
N GLN A 7 9.92 29.48 -4.72
CA GLN A 7 10.59 29.35 -3.43
C GLN A 7 11.97 30.04 -3.45
N SER A 8 12.26 30.88 -4.47
CA SER A 8 13.51 31.65 -4.59
C SER A 8 13.79 32.60 -3.43
N ASN A 9 12.82 32.81 -2.53
CA ASN A 9 12.93 33.75 -1.41
C ASN A 9 13.80 33.25 -0.23
N ARG A 10 14.75 32.34 -0.48
CA ARG A 10 15.78 31.91 0.48
C ARG A 10 17.12 31.91 -0.23
N ASP A 11 17.94 32.93 0.04
CA ASP A 11 19.22 33.17 -0.62
C ASP A 11 20.23 32.00 -0.49
N ASP A 12 20.06 31.13 0.52
CA ASP A 12 20.95 30.01 0.83
C ASP A 12 20.43 28.62 0.39
N VAL A 13 19.36 28.52 -0.40
CA VAL A 13 18.80 27.22 -0.82
C VAL A 13 18.80 27.10 -2.33
N ARG A 14 19.49 26.08 -2.86
CA ARG A 14 19.58 25.79 -4.29
C ARG A 14 18.74 24.57 -4.67
N PRO A 15 18.20 24.51 -5.89
CA PRO A 15 17.61 23.28 -6.41
C PRO A 15 18.60 22.11 -6.31
N GLY A 16 18.17 21.00 -5.70
CA GLY A 16 19.01 19.83 -5.41
C GLY A 16 19.45 19.71 -3.95
N ASP A 17 19.33 20.78 -3.16
CA ASP A 17 19.60 20.72 -1.72
C ASP A 17 18.52 19.91 -0.99
N LYS A 18 18.87 19.42 0.21
CA LYS A 18 17.93 18.69 1.06
C LYS A 18 16.71 19.57 1.39
N LEU A 19 15.52 19.01 1.22
CA LEU A 19 14.29 19.67 1.64
C LEU A 19 14.30 19.91 3.16
N ASN A 20 13.83 21.08 3.56
CA ASN A 20 13.57 21.32 4.97
C ASN A 20 12.36 20.46 5.41
N PRO A 21 12.42 19.77 6.56
CA PRO A 21 11.30 18.95 7.04
C PRO A 21 9.96 19.70 7.14
N SER A 22 9.99 21.00 7.47
CA SER A 22 8.79 21.84 7.54
C SER A 22 8.09 22.00 6.18
N THR A 23 8.84 21.96 5.08
CA THR A 23 8.27 22.02 3.71
C THR A 23 7.46 20.77 3.42
N VAL A 24 7.99 19.59 3.74
CA VAL A 24 7.30 18.31 3.58
C VAL A 24 6.04 18.29 4.43
N TYR A 25 6.14 18.68 5.70
CA TYR A 25 4.99 18.76 6.60
C TYR A 25 3.88 19.67 6.07
N ARG A 26 4.22 20.88 5.59
CA ARG A 26 3.25 21.82 5.03
C ARG A 26 2.58 21.27 3.76
N GLN A 27 3.35 20.58 2.92
CA GLN A 27 2.81 19.97 1.71
C GLN A 27 1.84 18.83 2.04
N LEU A 28 2.20 17.95 2.98
CA LEU A 28 1.33 16.87 3.45
C LEU A 28 0.03 17.40 4.04
N LYS A 29 0.09 18.46 4.86
CA LYS A 29 -1.10 19.09 5.41
C LYS A 29 -2.04 19.62 4.32
N ARG A 30 -1.51 20.32 3.32
CA ARG A 30 -2.31 20.82 2.17
C ARG A 30 -2.99 19.70 1.40
N ILE A 31 -2.31 18.58 1.20
CA ILE A 31 -2.87 17.40 0.55
C ILE A 31 -3.99 16.82 1.41
N GLY A 32 -3.77 16.69 2.73
CA GLY A 32 -4.77 16.25 3.69
C GLY A 32 -6.04 17.11 3.68
N ASP A 33 -5.87 18.43 3.75
CA ASP A 33 -6.97 19.40 3.71
C ASP A 33 -7.76 19.28 2.38
N ALA A 34 -7.07 19.13 1.25
CA ALA A 34 -7.70 18.97 -0.07
C ALA A 34 -8.44 17.63 -0.23
N ALA A 35 -7.96 16.59 0.43
CA ALA A 35 -8.57 15.26 0.45
C ALA A 35 -9.69 15.11 1.50
N GLY A 36 -9.95 16.14 2.32
CA GLY A 36 -10.96 16.09 3.38
C GLY A 36 -10.58 15.16 4.54
N VAL A 37 -9.28 14.99 4.82
CA VAL A 37 -8.80 14.13 5.90
C VAL A 37 -8.70 14.92 7.21
N ASP A 38 -9.56 14.59 8.17
CA ASP A 38 -9.59 15.24 9.50
C ASP A 38 -8.48 14.76 10.45
N LYS A 39 -7.87 13.60 10.14
CA LYS A 39 -6.77 13.03 10.95
C LYS A 39 -5.46 13.78 10.68
N PRO A 40 -4.51 13.83 11.64
CA PRO A 40 -3.23 14.48 11.41
C PRO A 40 -2.46 13.83 10.24
N VAL A 41 -2.21 14.59 9.18
CA VAL A 41 -1.46 14.12 8.00
C VAL A 41 0.01 14.50 8.14
N ASN A 42 0.84 13.57 8.59
CA ASN A 42 2.28 13.77 8.77
C ASN A 42 3.07 12.50 8.44
N ALA A 43 4.36 12.63 8.15
CA ALA A 43 5.23 11.52 7.74
C ALA A 43 5.30 10.38 8.77
N HIS A 44 5.16 10.69 10.06
CA HIS A 44 5.18 9.67 11.11
C HIS A 44 3.91 8.82 11.10
N ASN A 45 2.75 9.41 10.84
CA ASN A 45 1.50 8.67 10.68
C ASN A 45 1.51 7.77 9.44
N PHE A 46 2.13 8.21 8.34
CA PHE A 46 2.34 7.33 7.18
C PHE A 46 3.25 6.14 7.51
N ARG A 47 4.28 6.34 8.34
CA ARG A 47 5.12 5.23 8.84
C ARG A 47 4.32 4.24 9.69
N HIS A 48 3.41 4.72 10.55
CA HIS A 48 2.51 3.85 11.33
C HIS A 48 1.55 3.08 10.44
N TYR A 49 0.95 3.75 9.45
CA TYR A 49 0.07 3.11 8.47
C TYR A 49 0.80 2.01 7.69
N PHE A 50 2.03 2.27 7.23
CA PHE A 50 2.86 1.26 6.57
C PHE A 50 3.06 0.01 7.44
N VAL A 51 3.39 0.18 8.73
CA VAL A 51 3.54 -0.95 9.65
C VAL A 51 2.22 -1.70 9.84
N THR A 52 1.10 -0.98 9.91
CA THR A 52 -0.23 -1.58 10.04
C THR A 52 -0.54 -2.46 8.83
N VAL A 53 -0.36 -1.95 7.62
CA VAL A 53 -0.56 -2.71 6.36
C VAL A 53 0.35 -3.94 6.31
N CYS A 54 1.65 -3.79 6.61
CA CYS A 54 2.58 -4.93 6.62
C CYS A 54 2.16 -6.04 7.59
N LYS A 55 1.65 -5.67 8.78
CA LYS A 55 1.25 -6.62 9.82
C LYS A 55 -0.10 -7.26 9.52
N ARG A 56 -1.12 -6.45 9.26
CA ARG A 56 -2.52 -6.87 9.16
C ARG A 56 -2.83 -7.47 7.80
N ASP A 57 -2.45 -6.79 6.72
CA ASP A 57 -2.86 -7.16 5.36
C ASP A 57 -1.90 -8.17 4.73
N TYR A 58 -0.61 -8.09 5.08
CA TYR A 58 0.45 -8.94 4.52
C TYR A 58 1.01 -9.98 5.50
N GLY A 59 0.55 -10.00 6.75
CA GLY A 59 0.96 -11.00 7.74
C GLY A 59 2.48 -11.03 8.03
N MET A 60 3.21 -9.93 7.77
CA MET A 60 4.66 -9.91 7.90
C MET A 60 5.11 -10.10 9.36
N ASP A 61 6.20 -10.83 9.56
CA ASP A 61 6.79 -11.00 10.88
C ASP A 61 7.46 -9.71 11.37
N ASN A 62 7.66 -9.61 12.69
CA ASN A 62 8.17 -8.39 13.32
C ASN A 62 9.60 -8.05 12.89
N ASP A 63 10.44 -9.03 12.59
CA ASP A 63 11.83 -8.79 12.25
C ASP A 63 11.96 -8.30 10.81
N THR A 64 11.15 -8.85 9.89
CA THR A 64 10.99 -8.31 8.54
C THR A 64 10.52 -6.86 8.57
N VAL A 65 9.46 -6.56 9.33
CA VAL A 65 8.95 -5.18 9.44
C VAL A 65 10.01 -4.24 10.01
N LYS A 66 10.70 -4.61 11.11
CA LYS A 66 11.80 -3.82 11.69
C LYS A 66 12.88 -3.49 10.65
N HIS A 67 13.28 -4.49 9.87
CA HIS A 67 14.28 -4.31 8.82
C HIS A 67 13.81 -3.26 7.79
N LEU A 68 12.57 -3.36 7.32
CA LEU A 68 11.99 -2.41 6.35
C LEU A 68 11.92 -0.98 6.88
N ILE A 69 11.59 -0.79 8.16
CA ILE A 69 11.52 0.54 8.77
C ILE A 69 12.88 1.05 9.28
N GLY A 70 13.96 0.28 9.08
CA GLY A 70 15.32 0.64 9.45
C GLY A 70 15.59 0.63 10.96
N HIS A 71 14.92 -0.25 11.70
CA HIS A 71 15.20 -0.49 13.12
C HIS A 71 16.21 -1.62 13.30
N ASP A 72 16.96 -1.52 14.39
CA ASP A 72 17.84 -2.60 14.85
C ASP A 72 17.02 -3.87 15.18
N PRO A 73 17.52 -5.10 14.91
CA PRO A 73 16.84 -6.34 15.25
C PRO A 73 16.40 -6.43 16.71
N ASP A 74 17.22 -5.93 17.64
CA ASP A 74 16.95 -5.95 19.09
C ASP A 74 16.01 -4.80 19.53
N SER A 75 15.52 -3.99 18.59
CA SER A 75 14.62 -2.89 18.89
C SER A 75 13.26 -3.37 19.40
N LYS A 76 12.86 -2.87 20.57
CA LYS A 76 11.52 -3.06 21.14
C LYS A 76 10.44 -2.17 20.51
N VAL A 77 10.67 -1.64 19.31
CA VAL A 77 9.74 -0.71 18.66
C VAL A 77 8.38 -1.38 18.40
N MET A 78 8.39 -2.65 17.98
CA MET A 78 7.17 -3.42 17.71
C MET A 78 6.33 -3.58 18.97
N GLU A 79 6.96 -4.04 20.06
CA GLU A 79 6.32 -4.21 21.36
C GLU A 79 5.79 -2.90 21.96
N ARG A 80 6.51 -1.79 21.78
CA ARG A 80 6.14 -0.51 22.41
C ARG A 80 5.12 0.31 21.62
N THR A 81 5.19 0.21 20.30
CA THR A 81 4.49 1.15 19.41
C THR A 81 3.33 0.46 18.69
N TYR A 82 3.45 -0.85 18.45
CA TYR A 82 2.55 -1.59 17.56
C TYR A 82 1.91 -2.81 18.24
N ALA A 83 2.07 -3.00 19.56
CA ALA A 83 1.49 -4.13 20.28
C ALA A 83 -0.04 -4.22 20.15
N HIS A 84 -0.72 -3.07 20.09
CA HIS A 84 -2.17 -3.03 19.92
C HIS A 84 -2.63 -3.66 18.59
N LEU A 85 -1.84 -3.54 17.52
CA LEU A 85 -2.17 -4.15 16.23
C LEU A 85 -2.16 -5.68 16.35
N THR A 86 -1.12 -6.23 16.98
CA THR A 86 -1.05 -7.68 17.24
C THR A 86 -2.16 -8.16 18.16
N ASP A 87 -2.52 -7.39 19.19
CA ASP A 87 -3.59 -7.76 20.11
C ASP A 87 -4.95 -7.77 19.40
N GLU A 88 -5.24 -6.76 18.60
CA GLU A 88 -6.48 -6.65 17.81
C GLU A 88 -6.60 -7.79 16.78
N ASP A 89 -5.53 -8.08 16.03
CA ASP A 89 -5.49 -9.17 15.05
C ASP A 89 -5.74 -10.54 15.72
N HIS A 90 -5.19 -10.76 16.93
CA HIS A 90 -5.42 -11.99 17.68
C HIS A 90 -6.85 -12.14 18.19
N ILE A 91 -7.46 -11.03 18.65
CA ILE A 91 -8.86 -11.02 19.09
C ILE A 91 -9.78 -11.30 17.90
N GLU A 92 -9.57 -10.60 16.79
CA GLU A 92 -10.33 -10.77 15.55
C GLU A 92 -10.25 -12.22 15.04
N ALA A 93 -9.05 -12.79 14.95
CA ALA A 93 -8.87 -14.18 14.53
C ALA A 93 -9.58 -15.17 15.47
N ALA A 94 -9.56 -14.91 16.79
CA ALA A 94 -10.26 -15.75 17.75
C ALA A 94 -11.79 -15.63 17.61
N GLU A 95 -12.32 -14.42 17.41
CA GLU A 95 -13.76 -14.19 17.19
C GLU A 95 -14.25 -14.85 15.90
N VAL A 96 -13.50 -14.72 14.80
CA VAL A 96 -13.80 -15.40 13.53
C VAL A 96 -13.78 -16.93 13.70
N ALA A 97 -12.76 -17.47 14.38
CA ALA A 97 -12.66 -18.90 14.64
C ALA A 97 -13.81 -19.44 15.53
N GLN A 98 -14.43 -18.59 16.35
CA GLN A 98 -15.59 -18.92 17.17
C GLN A 98 -16.93 -18.59 16.49
N GLY A 99 -16.92 -18.06 15.26
CA GLY A 99 -18.12 -17.62 14.55
C GLY A 99 -18.83 -16.43 15.22
N LEU A 100 -18.10 -15.64 16.00
CA LEU A 100 -18.59 -14.41 16.64
C LEU A 100 -18.43 -13.18 15.75
N ARG A 101 -17.61 -13.28 14.69
CA ARG A 101 -17.35 -12.24 13.70
C ARG A 101 -17.21 -12.87 12.31
N ASP A 102 -17.73 -12.20 11.29
CA ASP A 102 -17.47 -12.58 9.89
C ASP A 102 -16.08 -12.07 9.47
N PRO A 103 -15.31 -12.84 8.68
CA PRO A 103 -13.99 -12.41 8.22
C PRO A 103 -14.09 -11.12 7.38
N GLU A 104 -13.18 -10.17 7.64
CA GLU A 104 -13.08 -8.95 6.83
C GLU A 104 -12.35 -9.29 5.52
N GLU A 105 -13.08 -9.23 4.40
CA GLU A 105 -12.53 -9.55 3.06
C GLU A 105 -12.14 -8.29 2.27
N ASP A 106 -12.55 -7.10 2.73
CA ASP A 106 -12.30 -5.84 2.03
C ASP A 106 -10.82 -5.44 2.09
N SER A 107 -10.21 -5.18 0.93
CA SER A 107 -8.87 -4.60 0.83
C SER A 107 -8.92 -3.11 1.14
N PRO A 108 -8.04 -2.58 2.02
CA PRO A 108 -7.96 -1.15 2.28
C PRO A 108 -7.46 -0.33 1.08
N LEU A 109 -6.97 -1.01 0.03
CA LEU A 109 -6.43 -0.38 -1.17
C LEU A 109 -7.46 -0.26 -2.29
N THR A 110 -8.61 -0.93 -2.18
CA THR A 110 -9.62 -0.96 -3.24
C THR A 110 -10.67 0.12 -2.98
N PRO A 111 -10.80 1.13 -3.86
CA PRO A 111 -11.83 2.15 -3.72
C PRO A 111 -13.22 1.58 -4.04
N PRO A 112 -14.31 2.19 -3.55
CA PRO A 112 -15.68 1.75 -3.86
C PRO A 112 -16.07 1.97 -5.34
N VAL A 113 -15.33 2.81 -6.05
CA VAL A 113 -15.53 3.14 -7.46
C VAL A 113 -14.17 3.23 -8.14
N CYS A 114 -14.06 2.68 -9.35
CA CYS A 114 -12.82 2.71 -10.11
C CYS A 114 -12.42 4.12 -10.55
N ASP A 115 -11.20 4.54 -10.22
CA ASP A 115 -10.66 5.86 -10.59
C ASP A 115 -10.45 6.04 -12.11
N HIS A 116 -10.42 4.95 -12.87
CA HIS A 116 -10.22 4.98 -14.32
C HIS A 116 -11.54 4.89 -15.10
N CYS A 117 -12.33 3.86 -14.87
CA CYS A 117 -13.56 3.62 -15.65
C CYS A 117 -14.85 4.05 -14.94
N GLY A 118 -14.82 4.36 -13.65
CA GLY A 118 -15.99 4.81 -12.89
C GLY A 118 -16.98 3.70 -12.50
N GLU A 119 -16.67 2.44 -12.77
CA GLU A 119 -17.50 1.31 -12.37
C GLU A 119 -17.41 1.06 -10.86
N PRO A 120 -18.51 0.62 -10.21
CA PRO A 120 -18.49 0.23 -8.80
C PRO A 120 -17.61 -1.02 -8.60
N LEU A 121 -16.92 -1.07 -7.47
CA LEU A 121 -16.04 -2.17 -7.10
C LEU A 121 -16.48 -2.75 -5.75
N GLU A 122 -16.29 -4.06 -5.59
CA GLU A 122 -16.34 -4.71 -4.29
C GLU A 122 -14.99 -4.52 -3.58
N GLY A 123 -14.99 -4.45 -2.25
CA GLY A 123 -13.81 -4.03 -1.49
C GLY A 123 -12.67 -5.05 -1.53
N ASP A 124 -12.96 -6.34 -1.72
CA ASP A 124 -11.98 -7.43 -1.80
C ASP A 124 -11.26 -7.50 -3.17
N TRP A 125 -11.77 -6.81 -4.19
CA TRP A 125 -11.24 -6.89 -5.56
C TRP A 125 -9.85 -6.28 -5.66
N LYS A 126 -8.87 -7.09 -6.05
CA LYS A 126 -7.47 -6.65 -6.22
C LYS A 126 -7.21 -5.87 -7.52
N SER A 127 -8.13 -5.98 -8.49
CA SER A 127 -8.12 -5.25 -9.75
C SER A 127 -9.55 -4.99 -10.24
N CYS A 128 -9.73 -3.94 -11.04
CA CYS A 128 -11.01 -3.67 -11.68
C CYS A 128 -11.29 -4.71 -12.78
N PRO A 129 -12.36 -5.50 -12.68
CA PRO A 129 -12.68 -6.52 -13.69
C PRO A 129 -13.15 -5.92 -15.02
N TYR A 130 -13.51 -4.64 -15.03
CA TYR A 130 -14.02 -3.95 -16.22
C TYR A 130 -12.91 -3.32 -17.06
N CYS A 131 -11.89 -2.73 -16.42
CA CYS A 131 -10.84 -1.99 -17.13
C CYS A 131 -9.41 -2.46 -16.82
N GLY A 132 -9.22 -3.42 -15.93
CA GLY A 132 -7.91 -3.97 -15.58
C GLY A 132 -7.05 -3.09 -14.68
N LEU A 133 -7.58 -2.01 -14.09
CA LEU A 133 -6.80 -1.20 -13.15
C LEU A 133 -6.48 -2.01 -11.88
N VAL A 134 -5.20 -2.23 -11.62
CA VAL A 134 -4.73 -2.97 -10.44
C VAL A 134 -4.62 -2.03 -9.23
N TYR A 135 -5.15 -2.45 -8.08
CA TYR A 135 -5.11 -1.69 -6.83
C TYR A 135 -4.07 -2.22 -5.84
N SER A 136 -3.85 -3.54 -5.82
CA SER A 136 -2.90 -4.15 -4.88
C SER A 136 -1.59 -4.59 -5.56
N PRO A 137 -0.45 -4.49 -4.86
CA PRO A 137 0.83 -5.03 -5.30
C PRO A 137 0.76 -6.51 -5.74
N ASP A 138 -0.03 -7.32 -5.02
CA ASP A 138 -0.18 -8.75 -5.31
C ASP A 138 -0.89 -9.02 -6.63
N ALA A 139 -1.88 -8.20 -6.99
CA ALA A 139 -2.54 -8.36 -8.29
C ALA A 139 -1.59 -8.05 -9.44
N LYS A 140 -0.63 -7.14 -9.24
CA LYS A 140 0.39 -6.86 -10.24
C LYS A 140 1.37 -8.03 -10.38
N GLU A 141 1.79 -8.64 -9.28
CA GLU A 141 2.64 -9.83 -9.32
C GLU A 141 1.91 -11.02 -9.96
N ALA A 142 0.61 -11.18 -9.68
CA ALA A 142 -0.22 -12.20 -10.32
C ALA A 142 -0.34 -11.97 -11.84
N GLU A 143 -0.52 -10.72 -12.29
CA GLU A 143 -0.52 -10.35 -13.71
C GLU A 143 0.83 -10.67 -14.37
N GLU A 144 1.95 -10.23 -13.76
CA GLU A 144 3.30 -10.50 -14.26
C GLU A 144 3.59 -12.02 -14.34
N ARG A 145 3.11 -12.81 -13.37
CA ARG A 145 3.25 -14.27 -13.38
C ARG A 145 2.43 -14.92 -14.50
N VAL A 146 1.17 -14.51 -14.67
CA VAL A 146 0.32 -15.00 -15.77
C VAL A 146 0.94 -14.66 -17.13
N GLU A 147 1.45 -13.44 -17.31
CA GLU A 147 2.15 -13.06 -18.55
C GLU A 147 3.41 -13.89 -18.79
N ALA A 148 4.20 -14.14 -17.74
CA ALA A 148 5.40 -14.96 -17.83
C ALA A 148 5.08 -16.42 -18.19
N ASP A 149 4.04 -17.00 -17.59
CA ASP A 149 3.58 -18.36 -17.84
C ASP A 149 3.04 -18.50 -19.26
N VAL A 150 2.17 -17.58 -19.71
CA VAL A 150 1.68 -17.55 -21.10
C VAL A 150 2.84 -17.45 -22.09
N LYS A 151 3.83 -16.61 -21.81
CA LYS A 151 5.01 -16.46 -22.66
C LYS A 151 5.89 -17.72 -22.68
N ALA A 152 5.97 -18.45 -21.57
CA ALA A 152 6.67 -19.73 -21.50
C ALA A 152 5.95 -20.79 -22.36
N ASP A 153 4.63 -20.91 -22.22
CA ASP A 153 3.81 -21.84 -23.02
C ASP A 153 3.92 -21.56 -24.54
N TYR A 154 3.92 -20.28 -24.94
CA TYR A 154 4.15 -19.88 -26.34
C TYR A 154 5.57 -20.17 -26.85
N ARG A 155 6.55 -20.28 -25.95
CA ARG A 155 7.93 -20.61 -26.31
C ARG A 155 8.12 -22.13 -26.45
N ASP A 156 7.36 -22.91 -25.68
CA ASP A 156 7.39 -24.36 -25.67
C ASP A 156 6.46 -24.99 -26.73
N THR A 157 5.59 -24.18 -27.36
CA THR A 157 4.84 -24.58 -28.57
C THR A 157 5.69 -24.35 -29.82
N ASP A 158 6.25 -25.45 -30.35
CA ASP A 158 7.01 -25.46 -31.60
C ASP A 158 6.06 -25.17 -32.79
N PRO A 159 6.28 -24.13 -33.61
CA PRO A 159 5.40 -23.79 -34.73
C PRO A 159 5.39 -24.82 -35.88
N GLU A 160 6.16 -25.92 -35.79
CA GLU A 160 6.19 -27.01 -36.78
C GLU A 160 5.50 -28.31 -36.34
N ASP A 161 4.63 -28.31 -35.32
CA ASP A 161 3.78 -29.47 -35.02
C ASP A 161 2.45 -29.41 -35.81
N THR A 162 2.51 -29.79 -37.09
CA THR A 162 1.33 -30.05 -37.92
C THR A 162 0.94 -31.54 -37.84
N ASP A 163 0.39 -31.97 -36.72
CA ASP A 163 -0.39 -33.22 -36.66
C ASP A 163 -1.87 -32.89 -36.37
N THR A 164 -2.61 -32.60 -37.45
CA THR A 164 -4.05 -32.86 -37.60
C THR A 164 -4.45 -32.92 -39.07
#